data_AF-A0A497S4W2-F1
#
_entry.id   AF-A0A497S4W2-F1
#
_cell.length_a   1.000
_cell.length_b   1.000
_cell.length_c   1.000
_cell.angle_alpha   90.00
_cell.angle_beta   90.00
_cell.angle_gamma   90.00
#
_symmetry.space_group_name_H-M   'P 1'
#
loop_
_entity.id
_entity.type
_entity.pdbx_description
1 polymer ?
#
loop_
_entity_poly.entity_id
_entity_poly.type
_entity_poly.pdbx_seq_one_letter_code
_entity_poly.pdbx_strand_id
1 'polypeptide(L)'
;MSTEKYILVKGPARVSGNLEVHGCKVKSFVVKAGKAFPVKVEPPFEVFGNYTILDGNPFEDWSSIVEKIGEYSFQRLLVAGKVDVGKTTFVNFIANHFLPCWVLDADIGQSDIGPPATIASAFLEEKVADISLLKPDFMEFVGSFDITRNIKAFEAALKKVLEKSLSQRKEKVIIDTPGFIEPWFLELEVKVIKPDLVIFIGDGEFPLKNSNDFKLIKLKPLKGIKSKSREERIFLRKSAFINHFENARIVRIQHKIKVINEEKLKLGSLLGIYQNEDFMDIGLVVKEKPLKIKTNASKFNRIKVSDITLKDII
;
A
#
# COMPACT_ATOMS: atom_id res chain seq x y z
N MET A 1 27.05 -23.58 13.60
CA MET A 1 26.38 -22.33 13.21
C MET A 1 24.93 -22.70 12.91
N SER A 2 23.93 -22.14 13.60
CA SER A 2 22.54 -22.49 13.27
C SER A 2 22.24 -21.90 11.90
N THR A 3 22.10 -22.74 10.89
CA THR A 3 21.67 -22.29 9.56
C THR A 3 20.31 -21.62 9.71
N GLU A 4 20.25 -20.33 9.44
CA GLU A 4 18.99 -19.60 9.43
C GLU A 4 18.03 -20.31 8.48
N LYS A 5 16.85 -20.70 8.97
CA LYS A 5 15.88 -21.43 8.16
C LYS A 5 14.76 -20.49 7.77
N TYR A 6 14.58 -20.32 6.46
CA TYR A 6 13.46 -19.55 5.91
C TYR A 6 12.42 -20.49 5.27
N ILE A 7 11.16 -20.14 5.42
CA ILE A 7 10.04 -20.75 4.71
C ILE A 7 9.26 -19.67 3.97
N LEU A 8 8.78 -19.97 2.77
CA LEU A 8 7.83 -19.11 2.06
C LEU A 8 6.42 -19.60 2.39
N VAL A 9 5.69 -18.83 3.21
CA VAL A 9 4.31 -19.14 3.60
C VAL A 9 3.36 -18.45 2.63
N LYS A 10 2.44 -19.21 2.02
CA LYS A 10 1.45 -18.72 1.05
C LYS A 10 0.06 -18.77 1.67
N GLY A 11 -0.61 -17.63 1.69
CA GLY A 11 -1.92 -17.49 2.29
C GLY A 11 -3.04 -18.12 1.46
N PRO A 12 -4.18 -18.48 2.08
CA PRO A 12 -4.47 -18.31 3.51
C PRO A 12 -3.69 -19.33 4.37
N ALA A 13 -2.95 -18.84 5.35
CA ALA A 13 -2.13 -19.68 6.22
C ALA A 13 -1.84 -18.99 7.55
N ARG A 14 -1.51 -19.78 8.56
CA ARG A 14 -1.00 -19.33 9.85
C ARG A 14 0.28 -20.07 10.17
N VAL A 15 1.29 -19.35 10.60
CA VAL A 15 2.53 -19.92 11.16
C VAL A 15 2.67 -19.48 12.61
N SER A 16 3.10 -20.38 13.48
CA SER A 16 3.29 -20.16 14.92
C SER A 16 4.65 -20.72 15.36
N GLY A 17 5.34 -20.02 16.27
CA GLY A 17 6.67 -20.40 16.76
C GLY A 17 7.51 -19.18 17.14
N ASN A 18 8.85 -19.32 17.15
CA ASN A 18 9.73 -18.16 17.14
C ASN A 18 9.96 -17.75 15.68
N LEU A 19 9.35 -16.65 15.27
CA LEU A 19 9.31 -16.21 13.88
C LEU A 19 9.93 -14.83 13.74
N GLU A 20 10.52 -14.57 12.58
CA GLU A 20 10.88 -13.22 12.16
C GLU A 20 10.38 -12.98 10.73
N VAL A 21 9.60 -11.92 10.55
CA VAL A 21 9.01 -11.51 9.28
C VAL A 21 9.52 -10.11 8.97
N HIS A 22 10.30 -9.97 7.89
CA HIS A 22 10.92 -8.70 7.49
C HIS A 22 11.68 -7.97 8.63
N GLY A 23 12.34 -8.72 9.51
CA GLY A 23 13.07 -8.17 10.67
C GLY A 23 12.22 -7.94 11.92
N CYS A 24 10.90 -8.17 11.87
CA CYS A 24 9.98 -8.08 13.00
C CYS A 24 9.80 -9.46 13.67
N LYS A 25 10.14 -9.58 14.95
CA LYS A 25 10.00 -10.83 15.73
C LYS A 25 8.56 -11.00 16.20
N VAL A 26 7.94 -12.14 15.89
CA VAL A 26 6.55 -12.44 16.24
C VAL A 26 6.39 -13.90 16.67
N LYS A 27 5.35 -14.19 17.48
CA LYS A 27 5.03 -15.56 17.93
C LYS A 27 4.06 -16.30 17.01
N SER A 28 3.28 -15.56 16.24
CA SER A 28 2.31 -16.07 15.29
C SER A 28 2.14 -15.05 14.17
N PHE A 29 1.98 -15.52 12.95
CA PHE A 29 1.75 -14.65 11.80
C PHE A 29 0.70 -15.28 10.87
N VAL A 30 -0.28 -14.47 10.48
CA VAL A 30 -1.34 -14.87 9.55
C VAL A 30 -1.04 -14.30 8.18
N VAL A 31 -0.87 -15.17 7.20
CA VAL A 31 -0.74 -14.78 5.81
C VAL A 31 -2.11 -14.79 5.16
N LYS A 32 -2.62 -13.60 4.83
CA LYS A 32 -3.90 -13.43 4.12
C LYS A 32 -3.85 -14.10 2.74
N ALA A 33 -4.99 -14.62 2.28
CA ALA A 33 -5.13 -15.21 0.95
C ALA A 33 -4.57 -14.27 -0.14
N GLY A 34 -3.86 -14.80 -1.13
CA GLY A 34 -3.24 -14.01 -2.20
C GLY A 34 -1.95 -13.28 -1.81
N LYS A 35 -1.47 -13.42 -0.56
CA LYS A 35 -0.15 -12.96 -0.14
C LYS A 35 0.82 -14.13 0.08
N ALA A 36 2.11 -13.84 -0.03
CA ALA A 36 3.17 -14.78 0.30
C ALA A 36 4.28 -14.04 1.05
N PHE A 37 4.80 -14.63 2.12
CA PHE A 37 5.84 -14.02 2.95
C PHE A 37 6.96 -15.02 3.18
N PRO A 38 8.23 -14.62 2.93
CA PRO A 38 9.35 -15.31 3.51
C PRO A 38 9.39 -15.06 5.02
N VAL A 39 9.42 -16.14 5.79
CA VAL A 39 9.41 -16.13 7.27
C VAL A 39 10.64 -16.89 7.75
N LYS A 40 11.47 -16.25 8.56
CA LYS A 40 12.55 -16.92 9.29
C LYS A 40 11.93 -17.67 10.46
N VAL A 41 12.29 -18.94 10.63
CA VAL A 41 11.70 -19.83 11.63
C VAL A 41 12.78 -20.54 12.44
N GLU A 42 12.55 -20.68 13.74
CA GLU A 42 13.33 -21.55 14.63
C GLU A 42 12.49 -22.76 15.05
N PRO A 43 13.00 -24.00 14.93
CA PRO A 43 12.30 -25.18 15.44
C PRO A 43 12.16 -25.16 16.98
N PRO A 44 11.02 -25.62 17.54
CA PRO A 44 9.82 -26.09 16.84
C PRO A 44 8.92 -24.93 16.35
N PHE A 45 8.30 -25.12 15.19
CA PHE A 45 7.26 -24.22 14.65
C PHE A 45 6.14 -25.05 14.01
N GLU A 46 4.96 -24.46 13.89
CA GLU A 46 3.77 -25.06 13.29
C GLU A 46 3.29 -24.20 12.13
N VAL A 47 2.86 -24.83 11.03
CA VAL A 47 2.23 -24.15 9.90
C VAL A 47 0.89 -24.82 9.60
N PHE A 48 -0.17 -24.03 9.64
CA PHE A 48 -1.47 -24.38 9.10
C PHE A 48 -1.65 -23.68 7.74
N GLY A 49 -1.63 -24.44 6.64
CA GLY A 49 -1.70 -23.91 5.27
C GLY A 49 -0.47 -24.26 4.43
N ASN A 50 -0.26 -23.54 3.34
CA ASN A 50 0.79 -23.86 2.36
C ASN A 50 2.12 -23.18 2.68
N TYR A 51 3.21 -23.94 2.70
CA TYR A 51 4.56 -23.40 2.77
C TYR A 51 5.56 -24.21 1.95
N THR A 52 6.68 -23.57 1.60
CA THR A 52 7.85 -24.23 1.01
C THR A 52 9.10 -23.82 1.77
N ILE A 53 10.02 -24.75 2.03
CA ILE A 53 11.33 -24.41 2.59
C ILE A 53 12.14 -23.68 1.51
N LEU A 54 12.79 -22.58 1.89
CA LEU A 54 13.68 -21.83 1.02
C LEU A 54 15.11 -22.30 1.20
N ASP A 55 15.84 -22.38 0.09
CA ASP A 55 17.28 -22.63 0.08
C ASP A 55 17.99 -21.27 0.22
N GLY A 56 18.58 -21.03 1.39
CA GLY A 56 19.25 -19.76 1.73
C GLY A 56 18.33 -18.64 2.22
N ASN A 57 18.94 -17.46 2.44
CA ASN A 57 18.24 -16.25 2.87
C ASN A 57 17.65 -15.52 1.64
N PRO A 58 16.31 -15.37 1.53
CA PRO A 58 15.67 -14.67 0.41
C PRO A 58 16.01 -13.17 0.34
N PHE A 59 16.58 -12.61 1.41
CA PHE A 59 16.94 -11.20 1.55
C PHE A 59 18.46 -10.97 1.55
N GLU A 60 19.28 -11.96 1.16
CA GLU A 60 20.74 -11.83 1.12
C GLU A 60 21.18 -10.63 0.27
N ASP A 61 20.66 -10.52 -0.95
CA ASP A 61 20.89 -9.37 -1.83
C ASP A 61 20.43 -8.06 -1.17
N TRP A 62 19.33 -8.07 -0.41
CA TRP A 62 18.75 -6.88 0.21
C TRP A 62 19.54 -6.39 1.42
N SER A 63 20.26 -7.27 2.12
CA SER A 63 21.08 -6.87 3.28
C SER A 63 22.21 -5.94 2.86
N SER A 64 22.91 -6.28 1.76
CA SER A 64 23.92 -5.39 1.15
C SER A 64 23.33 -4.07 0.64
N ILE A 65 22.04 -4.06 0.30
CA ILE A 65 21.33 -2.89 -0.19
C ILE A 65 20.94 -1.98 0.98
N VAL A 66 20.55 -2.53 2.13
CA VAL A 66 20.33 -1.74 3.34
C VAL A 66 21.59 -0.99 3.73
N GLU A 67 22.74 -1.66 3.74
CA GLU A 67 24.04 -1.02 4.03
C GLU A 67 24.31 0.14 3.06
N LYS A 68 24.21 -0.11 1.75
CA LYS A 68 24.36 0.91 0.72
C LYS A 68 23.40 2.08 0.91
N ILE A 69 22.11 1.81 1.13
CA ILE A 69 21.10 2.86 1.36
C ILE A 69 21.46 3.69 2.60
N GLY A 70 21.97 3.06 3.65
CA GLY A 70 22.44 3.72 4.87
C GLY A 70 23.57 4.73 4.63
N GLU A 71 24.45 4.47 3.66
CA GLU A 71 25.53 5.39 3.27
C GLU A 71 25.01 6.67 2.59
N TYR A 72 23.86 6.62 1.91
CA TYR A 72 23.38 7.73 1.07
C TYR A 72 22.49 8.75 1.77
N SER A 73 22.12 8.53 3.04
CA SER A 73 21.22 9.42 3.82
C SER A 73 20.08 10.02 2.97
N PHE A 74 19.03 9.24 2.69
CA PHE A 74 17.87 9.71 1.93
C PHE A 74 16.80 10.35 2.84
N GLN A 75 16.00 11.26 2.28
CA GLN A 75 14.75 11.74 2.89
C GLN A 75 13.53 11.11 2.20
N ARG A 76 13.59 10.87 0.88
CA ARG A 76 12.49 10.30 0.10
C ARG A 76 13.00 9.16 -0.76
N LEU A 77 12.50 7.95 -0.48
CA LEU A 77 12.83 6.73 -1.21
C LEU A 77 11.60 6.25 -1.97
N LEU A 78 11.71 6.20 -3.30
CA LEU A 78 10.69 5.67 -4.19
C LEU A 78 11.00 4.22 -4.56
N VAL A 79 10.05 3.30 -4.40
CA VAL A 79 10.21 1.91 -4.87
C VAL A 79 9.37 1.71 -6.13
N ALA A 80 10.03 1.63 -7.29
CA ALA A 80 9.42 1.50 -8.60
C ALA A 80 9.63 0.11 -9.21
N GLY A 81 8.72 -0.33 -10.07
CA GLY A 81 8.79 -1.64 -10.72
C GLY A 81 7.42 -2.15 -11.15
N LYS A 82 7.40 -3.14 -12.06
CA LYS A 82 6.14 -3.74 -12.54
C LYS A 82 5.34 -4.37 -11.40
N VAL A 83 4.12 -4.78 -11.72
CA VAL A 83 3.33 -5.60 -10.79
C VAL A 83 4.07 -6.90 -10.44
N ASP A 84 3.88 -7.38 -9.20
CA ASP A 84 4.35 -8.68 -8.70
C ASP A 84 5.87 -8.93 -8.72
N VAL A 85 6.68 -7.87 -8.68
CA VAL A 85 8.16 -7.98 -8.57
C VAL A 85 8.66 -7.98 -7.12
N GLY A 86 7.78 -7.78 -6.14
CA GLY A 86 8.11 -7.75 -4.70
C GLY A 86 8.28 -6.37 -4.07
N LYS A 87 7.74 -5.30 -4.70
CA LYS A 87 7.84 -3.91 -4.18
C LYS A 87 7.36 -3.75 -2.75
N THR A 88 6.12 -4.13 -2.47
CA THR A 88 5.54 -4.03 -1.12
C THR A 88 6.33 -4.84 -0.08
N THR A 89 6.81 -6.04 -0.44
CA THR A 89 7.68 -6.87 0.41
C THR A 89 8.98 -6.11 0.73
N PHE A 90 9.59 -5.50 -0.29
CA PHE A 90 10.80 -4.70 -0.14
C PHE A 90 10.55 -3.43 0.68
N VAL A 91 9.44 -2.72 0.46
CA VAL A 91 9.03 -1.54 1.23
C VAL A 91 8.91 -1.87 2.71
N ASN A 92 8.22 -2.96 3.06
CA ASN A 92 8.09 -3.39 4.45
C ASN A 92 9.45 -3.74 5.07
N PHE A 93 10.29 -4.48 4.33
CA PHE A 93 11.65 -4.80 4.76
C PHE A 93 12.48 -3.54 5.03
N ILE A 94 12.56 -2.61 4.07
CA ILE A 94 13.34 -1.38 4.21
C ILE A 94 12.78 -0.46 5.30
N ALA A 95 11.45 -0.34 5.42
CA ALA A 95 10.84 0.48 6.47
C ALA A 95 11.25 0.01 7.87
N ASN A 96 11.29 -1.30 8.12
CA ASN A 96 11.76 -1.85 9.39
C ASN A 96 13.26 -1.61 9.68
N HIS A 97 14.08 -1.32 8.66
CA HIS A 97 15.51 -1.03 8.82
C HIS A 97 15.81 0.47 8.98
N PHE A 98 14.93 1.35 8.48
CA PHE A 98 15.13 2.80 8.51
C PHE A 98 14.12 3.53 9.39
N LEU A 99 13.83 2.96 10.56
CA LEU A 99 12.98 3.58 11.56
C LEU A 99 13.65 4.79 12.24
N PRO A 100 12.87 5.78 12.71
CA PRO A 100 11.46 5.97 12.39
C PRO A 100 11.28 6.50 10.95
N CYS A 101 10.17 6.16 10.32
CA CYS A 101 9.86 6.66 8.97
C CYS A 101 8.37 6.70 8.67
N TRP A 102 7.98 7.49 7.68
CA TRP A 102 6.70 7.35 7.01
C TRP A 102 6.76 6.26 5.96
N VAL A 103 5.71 5.44 5.89
CA VAL A 103 5.44 4.56 4.75
C VAL A 103 4.25 5.13 4.01
N LEU A 104 4.41 5.47 2.73
CA LEU A 104 3.36 5.97 1.85
C LEU A 104 3.03 4.90 0.82
N ASP A 105 1.79 4.46 0.79
CA ASP A 105 1.24 3.49 -0.14
C ASP A 105 0.42 4.23 -1.20
N ALA A 106 0.96 4.26 -2.42
CA ALA A 106 0.32 4.88 -3.58
C ALA A 106 -0.32 3.86 -4.54
N ASP A 107 -0.32 2.54 -4.25
CA ASP A 107 -1.00 1.56 -5.10
C ASP A 107 -2.52 1.61 -4.89
N ILE A 108 -3.19 2.51 -5.62
CA ILE A 108 -4.65 2.69 -5.55
C ILE A 108 -5.44 1.42 -5.96
N GLY A 109 -4.80 0.46 -6.65
CA GLY A 109 -5.42 -0.78 -7.08
C GLY A 109 -5.30 -1.88 -6.04
N GLN A 110 -4.19 -1.98 -5.33
CA GLN A 110 -3.93 -3.04 -4.33
C GLN A 110 -3.32 -2.48 -3.06
N SER A 111 -3.94 -1.43 -2.51
CA SER A 111 -3.46 -0.79 -1.29
C SER A 111 -3.35 -1.78 -0.13
N ASP A 112 -2.26 -1.63 0.63
CA ASP A 112 -1.95 -2.36 1.83
C ASP A 112 -2.30 -1.57 3.11
N ILE A 113 -2.02 -0.26 3.16
CA ILE A 113 -2.23 0.57 4.37
C ILE A 113 -3.65 1.15 4.43
N GLY A 114 -4.22 1.54 3.29
CA GLY A 114 -5.56 2.11 3.18
C GLY A 114 -6.53 1.18 2.46
N PRO A 115 -7.81 1.58 2.34
CA PRO A 115 -8.72 0.89 1.43
C PRO A 115 -8.32 1.18 -0.03
N PRO A 116 -8.67 0.29 -0.98
CA PRO A 116 -8.44 0.56 -2.40
C PRO A 116 -9.10 1.87 -2.86
N ALA A 117 -8.59 2.43 -3.97
CA ALA A 117 -8.94 3.75 -4.51
C ALA A 117 -8.50 4.95 -3.64
N THR A 118 -7.60 4.73 -2.68
CA THR A 118 -6.97 5.78 -1.88
C THR A 118 -5.45 5.73 -1.99
N ILE A 119 -4.80 6.83 -1.66
CA ILE A 119 -3.38 6.87 -1.30
C ILE A 119 -3.33 7.07 0.20
N ALA A 120 -2.47 6.33 0.90
CA ALA A 120 -2.39 6.32 2.34
C ALA A 120 -0.96 6.48 2.83
N SER A 121 -0.77 7.05 4.02
CA SER A 121 0.51 7.01 4.72
C SER A 121 0.32 6.68 6.19
N ALA A 122 1.26 5.92 6.75
CA ALA A 122 1.34 5.65 8.18
C ALA A 122 2.75 5.92 8.70
N PHE A 123 2.85 6.43 9.93
CA PHE A 123 4.11 6.61 10.63
C PHE A 123 4.52 5.32 11.33
N LEU A 124 5.75 4.88 11.08
CA LEU A 124 6.31 3.66 11.62
C LEU A 124 7.40 4.00 12.64
N GLU A 125 7.08 3.81 13.93
CA GLU A 125 8.01 3.98 15.05
C GLU A 125 8.67 2.65 15.46
N GLU A 126 7.99 1.53 15.22
CA GLU A 126 8.46 0.18 15.58
C GLU A 126 8.29 -0.79 14.40
N LYS A 127 9.07 -1.88 14.40
CA LYS A 127 9.04 -2.85 13.30
C LYS A 127 7.68 -3.54 13.20
N VAL A 128 7.20 -3.76 11.98
CA VAL A 128 5.94 -4.45 11.68
C VAL A 128 6.15 -5.66 10.78
N ALA A 129 5.43 -6.76 11.02
CA ALA A 129 5.54 -7.96 10.18
C ALA A 129 4.97 -7.74 8.77
N ASP A 130 3.89 -6.96 8.65
CA ASP A 130 3.22 -6.56 7.41
C ASP A 130 2.72 -5.12 7.53
N ILE A 131 3.11 -4.24 6.60
CA ILE A 131 2.61 -2.85 6.56
C ILE A 131 1.08 -2.79 6.46
N SER A 132 0.41 -3.85 6.00
CA SER A 132 -1.07 -3.92 6.01
C SER A 132 -1.72 -4.01 7.40
N LEU A 133 -0.91 -4.06 8.45
CA LEU A 133 -1.36 -3.95 9.85
C LEU A 133 -1.35 -2.51 10.35
N LEU A 134 -0.73 -1.59 9.60
CA LEU A 134 -0.66 -0.19 9.97
C LEU A 134 -2.02 0.48 9.82
N LYS A 135 -2.34 1.37 10.76
CA LYS A 135 -3.46 2.29 10.61
C LYS A 135 -2.95 3.54 9.89
N PRO A 136 -3.63 3.99 8.83
CA PRO A 136 -3.21 5.20 8.13
C PRO A 136 -3.41 6.44 9.01
N ASP A 137 -2.39 7.28 9.11
CA ASP A 137 -2.48 8.63 9.71
C ASP A 137 -3.10 9.62 8.72
N PHE A 138 -2.74 9.49 7.45
CA PHE A 138 -3.27 10.31 6.37
C PHE A 138 -3.73 9.44 5.22
N MET A 139 -4.85 9.84 4.61
CA MET A 139 -5.36 9.24 3.38
C MET A 139 -5.93 10.32 2.48
N GLU A 140 -6.00 10.05 1.18
CA GLU A 140 -6.74 10.87 0.24
C GLU A 140 -7.38 10.02 -0.86
N PHE A 141 -8.59 10.39 -1.27
CA PHE A 141 -9.40 9.60 -2.20
C PHE A 141 -9.11 9.96 -3.65
N VAL A 142 -8.54 8.98 -4.36
CA VAL A 142 -8.35 9.04 -5.82
C VAL A 142 -9.65 8.71 -6.51
N GLY A 143 -10.35 7.67 -6.04
CA GLY A 143 -11.64 7.25 -6.59
C GLY A 143 -11.52 6.54 -7.93
N SER A 144 -10.43 5.83 -8.15
CA SER A 144 -10.26 4.88 -9.27
C SER A 144 -9.31 3.76 -8.85
N PHE A 145 -9.39 2.62 -9.54
CA PHE A 145 -8.37 1.56 -9.47
C PHE A 145 -7.37 1.64 -10.62
N ASP A 146 -7.62 2.53 -11.58
CA ASP A 146 -6.83 2.72 -12.78
C ASP A 146 -6.35 4.17 -12.83
N ILE A 147 -5.04 4.34 -12.67
CA ILE A 147 -4.36 5.63 -12.63
C ILE A 147 -4.61 6.42 -13.90
N THR A 148 -4.71 5.75 -15.05
CA THR A 148 -4.89 6.40 -16.35
C THR A 148 -6.24 7.10 -16.48
N ARG A 149 -7.25 6.67 -15.71
CA ARG A 149 -8.58 7.28 -15.70
C ARG A 149 -8.67 8.54 -14.86
N ASN A 150 -7.83 8.69 -13.84
CA ASN A 150 -7.91 9.82 -12.92
C ASN A 150 -6.54 10.33 -12.45
N ILE A 151 -5.65 10.55 -13.42
CA ILE A 151 -4.26 10.96 -13.14
C ILE A 151 -4.17 12.24 -12.32
N LYS A 152 -5.06 13.21 -12.56
CA LYS A 152 -5.09 14.48 -11.81
C LYS A 152 -5.46 14.28 -10.34
N ALA A 153 -6.42 13.39 -10.06
CA ALA A 153 -6.75 13.07 -8.67
C ALA A 153 -5.65 12.27 -8.00
N PHE A 154 -4.99 11.35 -8.72
CA PHE A 154 -3.83 10.63 -8.23
C PHE A 154 -2.69 11.58 -7.85
N GLU A 155 -2.30 12.47 -8.77
CA GLU A 155 -1.25 13.48 -8.55
C GLU A 155 -1.57 14.35 -7.33
N ALA A 156 -2.80 14.87 -7.24
CA ALA A 156 -3.24 15.70 -6.13
C ALA A 156 -3.25 14.93 -4.79
N ALA A 157 -3.70 13.67 -4.80
CA ALA A 157 -3.73 12.82 -3.61
C ALA A 157 -2.30 12.49 -3.13
N LEU A 158 -1.42 12.10 -4.04
CA LEU A 158 -0.02 11.78 -3.75
C LEU A 158 0.69 12.98 -3.13
N LYS A 159 0.56 14.15 -3.76
CA LYS A 159 1.11 15.40 -3.25
C LYS A 159 0.58 15.72 -1.86
N LYS A 160 -0.74 15.68 -1.67
CA LYS A 160 -1.38 16.04 -0.40
C LYS A 160 -0.98 15.10 0.75
N VAL A 161 -0.96 13.78 0.51
CA VAL A 161 -0.56 12.81 1.52
C VAL A 161 0.92 13.00 1.88
N LEU A 162 1.79 13.12 0.88
CA LEU A 162 3.23 13.34 1.09
C LEU A 162 3.50 14.64 1.89
N GLU A 163 2.85 15.75 1.53
CA GLU A 163 3.00 17.03 2.23
C GLU A 163 2.46 16.96 3.67
N LYS A 164 1.34 16.26 3.91
CA LYS A 164 0.82 16.03 5.27
C LYS A 164 1.79 15.19 6.11
N SER A 165 2.34 14.10 5.56
CA SER A 165 3.34 13.28 6.26
C SER A 165 4.57 14.10 6.67
N LEU A 166 5.15 14.83 5.72
CA LEU A 166 6.36 15.62 5.93
C LEU A 166 6.16 16.82 6.86
N SER A 167 4.97 17.44 6.83
CA SER A 167 4.65 18.57 7.73
C SER A 167 4.40 18.11 9.17
N GLN A 168 3.88 16.89 9.35
CA GLN A 168 3.62 16.33 10.68
C GLN A 168 4.92 15.92 11.40
N ARG A 169 5.86 15.28 10.68
CA ARG A 169 7.18 14.89 11.21
C ARG A 169 8.23 14.97 10.10
N LYS A 170 9.38 15.56 10.41
CA LYS A 170 10.53 15.69 9.51
C LYS A 170 11.35 14.40 9.46
N GLU A 171 10.69 13.31 9.11
CA GLU A 171 11.29 11.98 8.99
C GLU A 171 11.30 11.50 7.54
N LYS A 172 12.08 10.46 7.28
CA LYS A 172 12.19 9.84 5.96
C LYS A 172 10.85 9.28 5.52
N VAL A 173 10.60 9.28 4.21
CA VAL A 173 9.41 8.69 3.59
C VAL A 173 9.83 7.61 2.60
N ILE A 174 9.30 6.41 2.80
CA ILE A 174 9.45 5.28 1.88
C ILE A 174 8.13 5.10 1.15
N ILE A 175 8.16 5.06 -0.17
CA ILE A 175 6.98 5.17 -1.02
C ILE A 175 6.85 3.90 -1.87
N ASP A 176 5.77 3.13 -1.64
CA ASP A 176 5.35 2.04 -2.51
C ASP A 176 4.53 2.62 -3.67
N THR A 177 4.95 2.31 -4.90
CA THR A 177 4.28 2.83 -6.10
C THR A 177 3.39 1.79 -6.77
N PRO A 178 2.42 2.23 -7.58
CA PRO A 178 1.74 1.35 -8.49
C PRO A 178 2.68 0.59 -9.42
N GLY A 179 2.26 -0.61 -9.84
CA GLY A 179 3.02 -1.42 -10.82
C GLY A 179 3.01 -0.89 -12.26
N PHE A 180 2.74 0.39 -12.47
CA PHE A 180 2.62 1.04 -13.78
C PHE A 180 3.89 1.85 -14.05
N ILE A 181 4.74 1.37 -14.95
CA ILE A 181 6.11 1.90 -15.14
C ILE A 181 6.30 2.65 -16.46
N GLU A 182 5.22 3.16 -17.04
CA GLU A 182 5.33 3.97 -18.25
C GLU A 182 6.17 5.23 -17.97
N PRO A 183 7.10 5.62 -18.86
CA PRO A 183 8.02 6.74 -18.60
C PRO A 183 7.32 8.02 -18.17
N TRP A 184 6.23 8.41 -18.85
CA TRP A 184 5.47 9.62 -18.52
C TRP A 184 4.87 9.60 -17.10
N PHE A 185 4.55 8.41 -16.59
CA PHE A 185 3.99 8.27 -15.25
C PHE A 185 5.09 8.32 -14.19
N LEU A 186 6.21 7.64 -14.43
CA LEU A 186 7.39 7.75 -13.57
C LEU A 186 7.92 9.19 -13.51
N GLU A 187 7.90 9.93 -14.61
CA GLU A 187 8.22 11.38 -14.64
C GLU A 187 7.28 12.18 -13.72
N LEU A 188 5.98 11.87 -13.72
CA LEU A 188 5.01 12.49 -12.82
C LEU A 188 5.31 12.16 -11.36
N GLU A 189 5.54 10.88 -11.03
CA GLU A 189 5.88 10.46 -9.66
C GLU A 189 7.16 11.16 -9.19
N VAL A 190 8.23 11.14 -9.98
CA VAL A 190 9.50 11.81 -9.67
C VAL A 190 9.30 13.32 -9.49
N LYS A 191 8.49 13.97 -10.34
CA LYS A 191 8.24 15.43 -10.25
C LYS A 191 7.48 15.81 -8.97
N VAL A 192 6.49 15.00 -8.58
CA VAL A 192 5.67 15.24 -7.37
C VAL A 192 6.47 14.91 -6.11
N ILE A 193 7.10 13.74 -6.10
CA ILE A 193 7.77 13.19 -4.92
C ILE A 193 9.12 13.86 -4.71
N LYS A 194 9.85 14.16 -5.78
CA LYS A 194 11.25 14.59 -5.79
C LYS A 194 12.08 13.67 -4.89
N PRO A 195 12.19 12.37 -5.25
CA PRO A 195 12.91 11.39 -4.44
C PRO A 195 14.42 11.71 -4.45
N ASP A 196 15.11 11.42 -3.36
CA ASP A 196 16.59 11.43 -3.35
C ASP A 196 17.13 10.08 -3.87
N LEU A 197 16.33 9.03 -3.70
CA LEU A 197 16.69 7.66 -4.01
C LEU A 197 15.49 6.94 -4.66
N VAL A 198 15.76 6.27 -5.77
CA VAL A 198 14.83 5.36 -6.43
C VAL A 198 15.41 3.95 -6.38
N ILE A 199 14.62 3.03 -5.83
CA ILE A 199 14.87 1.60 -5.94
C ILE A 199 14.00 1.07 -7.08
N PHE A 200 14.63 0.56 -8.13
CA PHE A 200 13.94 -0.09 -9.23
C PHE A 200 14.04 -1.61 -9.10
N ILE A 201 12.90 -2.29 -8.99
CA ILE A 201 12.83 -3.75 -8.95
C ILE A 201 12.27 -4.26 -10.27
N GLY A 202 13.07 -4.99 -11.03
CA GLY A 202 12.65 -5.51 -12.33
C GLY A 202 13.80 -6.00 -13.19
N ASP A 203 13.44 -6.69 -14.27
CA ASP A 203 14.38 -7.06 -15.31
C ASP A 203 14.52 -5.91 -16.31
N GLY A 204 15.76 -5.52 -16.62
CA GLY A 204 16.07 -4.53 -17.65
C GLY A 204 16.46 -3.14 -17.12
N GLU A 205 16.32 -2.15 -17.99
CA GLU A 205 16.67 -0.76 -17.70
C GLU A 205 15.54 -0.01 -16.99
N PHE A 206 15.93 0.99 -16.19
CA PHE A 206 14.97 1.89 -15.60
C PHE A 206 14.36 2.77 -16.71
N PRO A 207 13.03 2.95 -16.79
CA PRO A 207 12.42 3.56 -17.98
C PRO A 207 12.75 5.05 -18.21
N LEU A 208 13.21 5.78 -17.19
CA LEU A 208 13.64 7.17 -17.35
C LEU A 208 15.10 7.24 -17.78
N LYS A 209 15.34 7.86 -18.94
CA LYS A 209 16.69 8.00 -19.53
C LYS A 209 17.59 8.95 -18.74
N ASN A 210 17.01 10.00 -18.15
CA ASN A 210 17.72 11.00 -17.36
C ASN A 210 17.30 10.87 -15.90
N SER A 211 18.23 10.50 -15.03
CA SER A 211 17.99 10.26 -13.59
C SER A 211 18.93 11.07 -12.70
N ASN A 212 19.47 12.20 -13.18
CA ASN A 212 20.46 12.97 -12.42
C ASN A 212 19.89 13.59 -11.12
N ASP A 213 18.57 13.68 -11.00
CA ASP A 213 17.89 14.26 -9.85
C ASP A 213 17.80 13.31 -8.65
N PHE A 214 18.11 12.02 -8.82
CA PHE A 214 18.04 11.02 -7.76
C PHE A 214 19.07 9.92 -7.95
N LYS A 215 19.47 9.27 -6.87
CA LYS A 215 20.27 8.06 -6.97
C LYS A 215 19.38 6.89 -7.40
N LEU A 216 19.82 6.09 -8.37
CA LEU A 216 19.12 4.88 -8.80
C LEU A 216 19.86 3.62 -8.32
N ILE A 217 19.14 2.72 -7.64
CA ILE A 217 19.63 1.37 -7.31
C ILE A 217 18.68 0.36 -7.96
N LYS A 218 19.23 -0.60 -8.71
CA LYS A 218 18.46 -1.66 -9.39
C LYS A 218 18.55 -2.96 -8.61
N LEU A 219 17.42 -3.64 -8.46
CA LEU A 219 17.27 -4.93 -7.81
C LEU A 219 16.59 -5.93 -8.74
N LYS A 220 16.96 -7.20 -8.60
CA LYS A 220 16.23 -8.30 -9.23
C LYS A 220 14.91 -8.56 -8.49
N PRO A 221 13.85 -9.00 -9.19
CA PRO A 221 12.64 -9.48 -8.54
C PRO A 221 12.93 -10.61 -7.55
N LEU A 222 12.16 -10.66 -6.45
CA LEU A 222 12.29 -11.72 -5.46
C LEU A 222 11.86 -13.07 -6.06
N LYS A 223 12.71 -14.10 -5.91
CA LYS A 223 12.42 -15.45 -6.40
C LYS A 223 11.19 -16.03 -5.70
N GLY A 224 10.32 -16.68 -6.47
CA GLY A 224 9.15 -17.40 -5.93
C GLY A 224 7.91 -16.54 -5.67
N ILE A 225 7.97 -15.22 -5.94
CA ILE A 225 6.75 -14.40 -6.07
C ILE A 225 6.05 -14.81 -7.36
N LYS A 226 4.89 -15.44 -7.24
CA LYS A 226 4.02 -15.69 -8.40
C LYS A 226 3.29 -14.41 -8.77
N SER A 227 3.11 -14.20 -10.07
CA SER A 227 2.19 -13.18 -10.56
C SER A 227 0.77 -13.47 -10.08
N LYS A 228 0.09 -12.45 -9.56
CA LYS A 228 -1.30 -12.52 -9.14
C LYS A 228 -2.20 -12.44 -10.36
N SER A 229 -3.13 -13.38 -10.48
CA SER A 229 -4.15 -13.36 -11.53
C SER A 229 -5.06 -12.14 -11.37
N ARG A 230 -5.80 -11.80 -12.44
CA ARG A 230 -6.79 -10.72 -12.39
C ARG A 230 -7.87 -11.00 -11.34
N GLU A 231 -8.31 -12.26 -11.24
CA GLU A 231 -9.29 -12.73 -10.27
C GLU A 231 -8.78 -12.58 -8.84
N GLU A 232 -7.52 -12.95 -8.58
CA GLU A 232 -6.89 -12.78 -7.26
C GLU A 232 -6.82 -11.30 -6.86
N ARG A 233 -6.46 -10.41 -7.79
CA ARG A 233 -6.44 -8.95 -7.55
C ARG A 233 -7.83 -8.39 -7.26
N ILE A 234 -8.85 -8.89 -7.95
CA ILE A 234 -10.24 -8.54 -7.67
C ILE A 234 -10.60 -9.02 -6.26
N PHE A 235 -10.35 -10.28 -5.95
CA PHE A 235 -10.65 -10.86 -4.64
C PHE A 235 -9.99 -10.09 -3.49
N LEU A 236 -8.69 -9.75 -3.61
CA LEU A 236 -7.97 -8.97 -2.62
C LEU A 236 -8.60 -7.60 -2.38
N ARG A 237 -8.96 -6.88 -3.45
CA ARG A 237 -9.66 -5.60 -3.34
C ARG A 237 -11.00 -5.72 -2.62
N LYS A 238 -11.80 -6.73 -2.99
CA LYS A 238 -13.10 -7.00 -2.34
C LYS A 238 -12.91 -7.26 -0.85
N SER A 239 -11.93 -8.09 -0.49
CA SER A 239 -11.59 -8.38 0.91
C SER A 239 -11.18 -7.10 1.66
N ALA A 240 -10.37 -6.23 1.06
CA ALA A 240 -9.96 -4.97 1.67
C ALA A 240 -11.17 -4.04 1.95
N PHE A 241 -12.11 -3.91 1.01
CA PHE A 241 -13.34 -3.14 1.24
C PHE A 241 -14.24 -3.76 2.31
N ILE A 242 -14.40 -5.09 2.31
CA ILE A 242 -15.18 -5.79 3.35
C ILE A 242 -14.61 -5.49 4.73
N ASN A 243 -13.30 -5.63 4.90
CA ASN A 243 -12.61 -5.33 6.16
C ASN A 243 -12.79 -3.86 6.55
N HIS A 244 -12.63 -2.93 5.61
CA HIS A 244 -12.77 -1.49 5.88
C HIS A 244 -14.19 -1.09 6.33
N PHE A 245 -15.21 -1.72 5.72
CA PHE A 245 -16.62 -1.44 6.01
C PHE A 245 -17.23 -2.37 7.05
N GLU A 246 -16.50 -3.33 7.61
CA GLU A 246 -17.03 -4.33 8.55
C GLU A 246 -17.77 -3.66 9.72
N ASN A 247 -17.11 -2.68 10.35
CA ASN A 247 -17.62 -1.94 11.51
C ASN A 247 -18.20 -0.56 11.14
N ALA A 248 -18.33 -0.25 9.84
CA ALA A 248 -18.83 1.03 9.39
C ALA A 248 -20.34 1.17 9.60
N ARG A 249 -20.76 2.36 10.05
CA ARG A 249 -22.16 2.67 10.36
C ARG A 249 -22.90 3.22 9.14
N ILE A 250 -24.22 3.05 9.13
CA ILE A 250 -25.09 3.69 8.13
C ILE A 250 -25.56 5.05 8.67
N VAL A 251 -25.10 6.11 8.02
CA VAL A 251 -25.47 7.50 8.32
C VAL A 251 -26.58 7.94 7.38
N ARG A 252 -27.70 8.43 7.94
CA ARG A 252 -28.77 9.08 7.16
C ARG A 252 -28.44 10.56 6.99
N ILE A 253 -28.35 11.01 5.75
CA ILE A 253 -28.10 12.42 5.43
C ILE A 253 -29.44 13.15 5.42
N GLN A 254 -29.63 14.04 6.39
CA GLN A 254 -30.86 14.84 6.56
C GLN A 254 -30.75 16.25 5.97
N HIS A 255 -29.53 16.75 5.77
CA HIS A 255 -29.25 18.09 5.28
C HIS A 255 -28.62 18.06 3.89
N LYS A 256 -28.57 19.20 3.19
CA LYS A 256 -27.92 19.30 1.88
C LYS A 256 -26.42 19.02 2.03
N ILE A 257 -25.95 17.96 1.39
CA ILE A 257 -24.53 17.61 1.29
C ILE A 257 -23.96 18.16 -0.02
N LYS A 258 -22.74 18.71 -0.01
CA LYS A 258 -22.11 19.23 -1.21
C LYS A 258 -21.39 18.11 -1.96
N VAL A 259 -21.84 17.78 -3.16
CA VAL A 259 -21.09 16.94 -4.10
C VAL A 259 -20.02 17.81 -4.76
N ILE A 260 -18.75 17.39 -4.71
CA ILE A 260 -17.61 18.24 -5.12
C ILE A 260 -17.15 18.00 -6.56
N ASN A 261 -17.78 17.06 -7.26
CA ASN A 261 -17.56 16.76 -8.66
C ASN A 261 -18.90 16.57 -9.40
N GLU A 262 -18.84 16.45 -10.72
CA GLU A 262 -20.03 16.39 -11.58
C GLU A 262 -20.64 14.99 -11.71
N GLU A 263 -20.04 14.00 -11.02
CA GLU A 263 -20.49 12.61 -11.05
C GLU A 263 -21.84 12.41 -10.37
N LYS A 264 -22.69 11.59 -11.00
CA LYS A 264 -24.02 11.30 -10.48
C LYS A 264 -23.95 10.28 -9.35
N LEU A 265 -24.40 10.69 -8.17
CA LEU A 265 -24.59 9.80 -7.03
C LEU A 265 -25.69 8.77 -7.34
N LYS A 266 -25.37 7.48 -7.18
CA LYS A 266 -26.30 6.37 -7.39
C LYS A 266 -26.15 5.33 -6.26
N LEU A 267 -27.13 4.44 -6.13
CA LEU A 267 -27.02 3.29 -5.24
C LEU A 267 -25.74 2.51 -5.55
N GLY A 268 -24.96 2.22 -4.51
CA GLY A 268 -23.71 1.50 -4.61
C GLY A 268 -22.50 2.34 -5.04
N SER A 269 -22.64 3.64 -5.32
CA SER A 269 -21.48 4.49 -5.59
C SER A 269 -20.52 4.50 -4.39
N LEU A 270 -19.22 4.32 -4.67
CA LEU A 270 -18.16 4.62 -3.73
C LEU A 270 -17.94 6.14 -3.68
N LEU A 271 -17.68 6.65 -2.49
CA LEU A 271 -17.56 8.06 -2.18
C LEU A 271 -16.26 8.33 -1.43
N GLY A 272 -15.60 9.45 -1.73
CA GLY A 272 -14.72 10.11 -0.77
C GLY A 272 -15.54 11.01 0.14
N ILE A 273 -15.37 10.89 1.46
CA ILE A 273 -16.11 11.61 2.48
C ILE A 273 -15.21 12.70 3.07
N TYR A 274 -15.70 13.94 3.10
CA TYR A 274 -14.91 15.10 3.48
C TYR A 274 -15.60 15.98 4.53
N GLN A 275 -14.82 16.44 5.49
CA GLN A 275 -15.18 17.55 6.36
C GLN A 275 -14.37 18.76 5.89
N ASN A 276 -15.04 19.72 5.25
CA ASN A 276 -14.38 20.82 4.55
C ASN A 276 -13.42 20.30 3.46
N GLU A 277 -12.12 20.52 3.55
CA GLU A 277 -11.11 20.00 2.61
C GLU A 277 -10.42 18.73 3.13
N ASP A 278 -10.70 18.30 4.36
CA ASP A 278 -10.07 17.13 4.95
C ASP A 278 -10.83 15.86 4.58
N PHE A 279 -10.10 14.91 4.02
CA PHE A 279 -10.59 13.57 3.78
C PHE A 279 -10.76 12.85 5.11
N MET A 280 -11.97 12.35 5.35
CA MET A 280 -12.34 11.70 6.61
C MET A 280 -12.35 10.18 6.46
N ASP A 281 -12.93 9.68 5.38
CA ASP A 281 -13.04 8.26 5.09
C ASP A 281 -13.59 8.03 3.67
N ILE A 282 -13.61 6.79 3.21
CA ILE A 282 -14.49 6.38 2.12
C ILE A 282 -15.92 6.11 2.61
N GLY A 283 -16.89 6.14 1.70
CA GLY A 283 -18.27 5.82 1.98
C GLY A 283 -18.94 5.08 0.83
N LEU A 284 -19.98 4.31 1.13
CA LEU A 284 -20.75 3.58 0.15
C LEU A 284 -22.22 3.99 0.21
N VAL A 285 -22.81 4.39 -0.92
CA VAL A 285 -24.24 4.71 -0.99
C VAL A 285 -25.06 3.44 -0.84
N VAL A 286 -25.87 3.34 0.21
CA VAL A 286 -26.77 2.20 0.47
C VAL A 286 -28.26 2.53 0.22
N LYS A 287 -28.59 3.82 0.08
CA LYS A 287 -29.91 4.30 -0.35
C LYS A 287 -29.80 5.71 -0.92
N GLU A 288 -30.52 6.03 -2.00
CA GLU A 288 -30.49 7.38 -2.60
C GLU A 288 -31.45 8.38 -1.94
N LYS A 289 -32.66 7.94 -1.58
CA LYS A 289 -33.71 8.81 -1.02
C LYS A 289 -34.48 8.13 0.13
N PRO A 290 -34.39 8.63 1.38
CA PRO A 290 -33.38 9.60 1.84
C PRO A 290 -31.97 9.01 1.67
N LEU A 291 -30.99 9.87 1.41
CA LEU A 291 -29.60 9.44 1.19
C LEU A 291 -29.07 8.76 2.46
N LYS A 292 -28.59 7.53 2.31
CA LYS A 292 -27.91 6.77 3.36
C LYS A 292 -26.56 6.31 2.86
N ILE A 293 -25.52 6.55 3.66
CA ILE A 293 -24.13 6.22 3.34
C ILE A 293 -23.57 5.32 4.44
N LYS A 294 -22.95 4.20 4.07
CA LYS A 294 -22.15 3.37 4.99
C LYS A 294 -20.71 3.91 5.03
N THR A 295 -20.23 4.35 6.19
CA THR A 295 -18.89 4.96 6.36
C THR A 295 -18.45 4.95 7.83
N ASN A 296 -17.15 4.99 8.12
CA ASN A 296 -16.64 5.20 9.48
C ASN A 296 -16.60 6.69 9.85
N ALA A 297 -16.77 7.60 8.90
CA ALA A 297 -16.76 9.04 9.16
C ALA A 297 -17.88 9.47 10.14
N SER A 298 -17.49 10.22 11.17
CA SER A 298 -18.41 10.68 12.22
C SER A 298 -19.16 11.96 11.82
N LYS A 299 -18.47 12.88 11.15
CA LYS A 299 -18.95 14.20 10.69
C LYS A 299 -18.38 14.49 9.30
N PHE A 300 -19.21 15.01 8.40
CA PHE A 300 -18.80 15.41 7.05
C PHE A 300 -19.87 16.32 6.41
N ASN A 301 -19.45 17.16 5.48
CA ASN A 301 -20.33 18.09 4.75
C ASN A 301 -20.13 18.04 3.22
N ARG A 302 -19.15 17.28 2.74
CA ARG A 302 -18.77 17.16 1.34
C ARG A 302 -18.54 15.71 0.95
N ILE A 303 -18.89 15.39 -0.30
CA ILE A 303 -18.64 14.08 -0.90
C ILE A 303 -18.09 14.21 -2.32
N LYS A 304 -17.17 13.31 -2.67
CA LYS A 304 -16.67 13.09 -4.03
C LYS A 304 -17.18 11.75 -4.51
N VAL A 305 -17.92 11.70 -5.61
CA VAL A 305 -18.47 10.46 -6.15
C VAL A 305 -17.45 9.86 -7.14
N SER A 306 -17.17 8.56 -7.07
CA SER A 306 -16.34 7.87 -8.07
C SER A 306 -17.18 7.10 -9.11
N ASP A 307 -16.52 6.66 -10.18
CA ASP A 307 -17.08 5.70 -11.14
C ASP A 307 -17.14 4.27 -10.58
N ILE A 308 -16.41 3.98 -9.51
CA ILE A 308 -16.45 2.71 -8.78
C ILE A 308 -17.82 2.53 -8.11
N THR A 309 -18.41 1.35 -8.34
CA THR A 309 -19.70 0.95 -7.77
C THR A 309 -19.57 -0.31 -6.90
N LEU A 310 -20.65 -0.66 -6.20
CA LEU A 310 -20.74 -1.88 -5.42
C LEU A 310 -20.44 -3.14 -6.24
N LYS A 311 -20.72 -3.15 -7.55
CA LYS A 311 -20.40 -4.27 -8.44
C LYS A 311 -18.89 -4.47 -8.63
N ASP A 312 -18.12 -3.41 -8.45
CA ASP A 312 -16.66 -3.44 -8.51
C ASP A 312 -16.05 -3.82 -7.15
N ILE A 313 -16.85 -3.75 -6.08
CA ILE A 313 -16.49 -3.99 -4.67
C ILE A 313 -16.97 -5.38 -4.17
N ILE A 314 -18.00 -5.96 -4.78
CA ILE A 314 -18.61 -7.27 -4.44
C ILE A 314 -18.44 -8.27 -5.56
#